data_AF-A0A0W0ZDE5-F1
#
_entry.id   AF-A0A0W0ZDE5-F1
#
_cell.length_a   1.000
_cell.length_b   1.000
_cell.length_c   1.000
_cell.angle_alpha   90.00
_cell.angle_beta   90.00
_cell.angle_gamma   90.00
#
_symmetry.space_group_name_H-M   'P 1'
#
loop_
_entity.id
_entity.type
_entity.pdbx_description
1 polymer ?
#
loop_
_entity_poly.entity_id
_entity_poly.type
_entity_poly.pdbx_seq_one_letter_code
_entity_poly.pdbx_strand_id
1 'polypeptide(L)'
;MFINIASLFDFISNFLRKESEPKDADSFPSFIAIAIGAIGLVVLVDYVINRYLRQLNTNYYTNDISNNKSPELKKLEEKFITKGFFIKETDGKSLIFVNPDMPKILIKHPGVCARWSPLFRHNHQQQIKQFIKREKFKYIVVPQTKVEEDYLIEDKLPVNAFDIREQIELYTKHIDNFTAAAEEFTRLLLIVSFTDLLGGYWSSLSSTAIPRYDNALLYLDHGYGKIGLIDVKSLYINSESELSCENNEQIFERWKRAVIFFPYHLNQIIAQIERFDKNILKKEKSWKISKKKCLFFLIKFMEPMHDFYTTITSPQIMLMC
;
A
#
# COMPACT_ATOMS: atom_id res chain seq x y z
N MET A 1 25.71 18.25 -13.26
CA MET A 1 27.07 17.66 -13.19
C MET A 1 26.91 16.16 -13.43
N PHE A 2 27.10 15.72 -14.68
CA PHE A 2 26.97 14.30 -15.04
C PHE A 2 28.30 13.61 -14.77
N ILE A 3 28.37 12.75 -13.76
CA ILE A 3 29.49 11.84 -13.60
C ILE A 3 29.25 10.69 -14.58
N ASN A 4 30.16 10.50 -15.54
CA ASN A 4 30.11 9.38 -16.45
C ASN A 4 30.27 8.09 -15.62
N ILE A 5 29.24 7.24 -15.59
CA ILE A 5 29.24 6.01 -14.77
C ILE A 5 30.43 5.12 -15.14
N ALA A 6 30.86 5.13 -16.41
CA ALA A 6 32.05 4.41 -16.84
C ALA A 6 33.33 4.91 -16.15
N SER A 7 33.50 6.23 -15.99
CA SER A 7 34.69 6.78 -15.32
C SER A 7 34.71 6.49 -13.82
N LEU A 8 33.53 6.33 -13.20
CA LEU A 8 33.42 5.93 -11.80
C LEU A 8 33.82 4.46 -11.61
N PHE A 9 33.38 3.57 -12.50
CA PHE A 9 33.79 2.17 -12.49
C PHE A 9 35.29 2.00 -12.74
N ASP A 10 35.87 2.74 -13.69
CA ASP A 10 37.31 2.72 -13.95
C ASP A 10 38.12 3.24 -12.75
N PHE A 11 37.64 4.28 -12.06
CA PHE A 11 38.26 4.78 -10.83
C PHE A 11 38.24 3.72 -9.72
N ILE A 12 37.10 3.08 -9.49
CA ILE A 12 36.94 2.04 -8.46
C ILE A 12 37.83 0.83 -8.77
N SER A 13 37.84 0.38 -10.02
CA SER A 13 38.64 -0.77 -10.45
C SER A 13 40.14 -0.51 -10.29
N ASN A 14 40.60 0.69 -10.62
CA ASN A 14 42.00 1.09 -10.42
C ASN A 14 42.37 1.30 -8.94
N PHE A 15 41.44 1.80 -8.12
CA PHE A 15 41.66 1.96 -6.68
C PHE A 15 41.80 0.61 -5.97
N LEU A 16 40.89 -0.34 -6.26
CA LEU A 16 40.94 -1.69 -5.68
C LEU A 16 42.18 -2.46 -6.12
N ARG A 17 42.63 -2.27 -7.37
CA ARG A 17 43.85 -2.90 -7.90
C ARG A 17 45.13 -2.34 -7.25
N LYS A 18 45.11 -1.08 -6.80
CA LYS A 18 46.27 -0.42 -6.17
C LYS A 18 46.44 -0.81 -4.70
N GLU A 19 45.34 -1.14 -4.02
CA GLU A 19 45.33 -1.60 -2.61
C GLU A 19 45.48 -3.13 -2.46
N SER A 20 45.41 -3.90 -3.55
CA SER A 20 45.58 -5.36 -3.55
C SER A 20 47.03 -5.85 -3.58
N GLU A 21 48.02 -4.96 -3.65
CA GLU A 21 49.44 -5.35 -3.51
C GLU A 21 49.79 -5.49 -2.02
N PRO A 22 50.20 -6.68 -1.55
CA PRO A 22 50.42 -6.92 -0.13
C PRO A 22 51.68 -6.20 0.33
N LYS A 23 51.54 -5.20 1.19
CA LYS A 23 52.64 -4.66 1.99
C LYS A 23 52.42 -5.02 3.45
N ASP A 24 53.12 -6.07 3.86
CA ASP A 24 53.43 -6.49 5.23
C ASP A 24 52.25 -6.68 6.22
N ALA A 25 52.53 -7.47 7.26
CA ALA A 25 51.57 -8.09 8.16
C ALA A 25 50.89 -7.14 9.17
N ASP A 26 51.01 -5.81 9.02
CA ASP A 26 50.37 -4.81 9.88
C ASP A 26 49.10 -4.18 9.26
N SER A 27 48.54 -4.81 8.22
CA SER A 27 47.48 -4.27 7.35
C SER A 27 46.02 -4.55 7.78
N PHE A 28 45.78 -4.99 9.02
CA PHE A 28 44.42 -5.24 9.54
C PHE A 28 43.50 -3.99 9.55
N PRO A 29 43.97 -2.78 9.88
CA PRO A 29 43.16 -1.57 9.79
C PRO A 29 42.78 -1.20 8.36
N SER A 30 43.66 -1.50 7.38
CA SER A 30 43.46 -1.22 5.97
C SER A 30 42.35 -2.08 5.36
N PHE A 31 42.27 -3.36 5.76
CA PHE A 31 41.23 -4.27 5.28
C PHE A 31 39.82 -3.88 5.78
N ILE A 32 39.72 -3.41 7.03
CA ILE A 32 38.46 -2.91 7.60
C ILE A 32 38.04 -1.61 6.90
N ALA A 33 38.99 -0.71 6.60
CA ALA A 33 38.71 0.52 5.85
C ALA A 33 38.22 0.23 4.42
N ILE A 34 38.81 -0.75 3.74
CA ILE A 34 38.37 -1.21 2.40
C ILE A 34 36.97 -1.84 2.48
N ALA A 35 36.68 -2.66 3.49
CA ALA A 35 35.37 -3.27 3.68
C ALA A 35 34.28 -2.22 4.00
N ILE A 36 34.57 -1.25 4.88
CA ILE A 36 33.66 -0.14 5.18
C ILE A 36 33.46 0.74 3.94
N GLY A 37 34.52 0.98 3.16
CA GLY A 37 34.45 1.70 1.89
C GLY A 37 33.58 0.98 0.86
N ALA A 38 33.71 -0.34 0.73
CA ALA A 38 32.90 -1.16 -0.17
C ALA A 38 31.42 -1.21 0.26
N ILE A 39 31.14 -1.35 1.56
CA ILE A 39 29.77 -1.32 2.09
C ILE A 39 29.16 0.07 1.90
N GLY A 40 29.91 1.13 2.20
CA GLY A 40 29.49 2.51 1.98
C GLY A 40 29.21 2.80 0.50
N LEU A 41 30.01 2.24 -0.41
CA LEU A 41 29.81 2.36 -1.85
C LEU A 41 28.59 1.58 -2.32
N VAL A 42 28.33 0.37 -1.83
CA VAL A 42 27.11 -0.40 -2.16
C VAL A 42 25.86 0.35 -1.68
N VAL A 43 25.88 0.90 -0.47
CA VAL A 43 24.78 1.70 0.07
C VAL A 43 24.60 3.00 -0.72
N LEU A 44 25.70 3.65 -1.13
CA LEU A 44 25.66 4.86 -1.95
C LEU A 44 25.15 4.57 -3.36
N VAL A 45 25.59 3.49 -4.00
CA VAL A 45 25.13 3.05 -5.32
C VAL A 45 23.65 2.67 -5.25
N ASP A 46 23.22 1.93 -4.24
CA ASP A 46 21.81 1.61 -4.04
C ASP A 46 20.98 2.87 -3.75
N TYR A 47 21.51 3.82 -2.96
CA TYR A 47 20.85 5.11 -2.69
C TYR A 47 20.76 5.99 -3.95
N VAL A 48 21.83 6.08 -4.74
CA VAL A 48 21.89 6.89 -5.96
C VAL A 48 21.03 6.25 -7.05
N ILE A 49 21.08 4.93 -7.24
CA ILE A 49 20.22 4.21 -8.18
C ILE A 49 18.76 4.37 -7.75
N ASN A 50 18.41 4.13 -6.48
CA ASN A 50 17.04 4.31 -6.00
C ASN A 50 16.57 5.77 -6.10
N ARG A 51 17.45 6.75 -5.91
CA ARG A 51 17.13 8.18 -6.08
C ARG A 51 16.98 8.57 -7.54
N TYR A 52 17.81 8.04 -8.43
CA TYR A 52 17.74 8.26 -9.87
C TYR A 52 16.50 7.58 -10.46
N LEU A 53 16.17 6.36 -10.02
CA LEU A 53 14.91 5.67 -10.34
C LEU A 53 13.68 6.40 -9.78
N ARG A 54 13.80 7.10 -8.64
CA ARG A 54 12.73 7.99 -8.13
C ARG A 54 12.58 9.25 -8.98
N GLN A 55 13.69 9.86 -9.43
CA GLN A 55 13.65 11.04 -10.29
C GLN A 55 13.14 10.74 -11.71
N LEU A 56 13.54 9.60 -12.30
CA LEU A 56 12.98 9.10 -13.54
C LEU A 56 11.50 8.75 -13.39
N ASN A 57 11.08 8.22 -12.23
CA ASN A 57 9.65 8.02 -11.93
C ASN A 57 8.90 9.36 -11.81
N THR A 58 9.42 10.41 -11.17
CA THR A 58 8.64 11.67 -11.03
C THR A 58 8.26 12.34 -12.36
N ASN A 59 9.01 12.11 -13.44
CA ASN A 59 8.70 12.69 -14.76
C ASN A 59 7.66 11.90 -15.58
N TYR A 60 7.25 10.71 -15.11
CA TYR A 60 6.19 9.89 -15.74
C TYR A 60 4.82 10.03 -15.04
N TYR A 61 4.73 10.86 -13.99
CA TYR A 61 3.63 10.77 -13.00
C TYR A 61 2.65 11.93 -13.01
N THR A 62 2.70 12.78 -14.02
CA THR A 62 1.71 13.83 -14.20
C THR A 62 1.29 13.85 -15.66
N ASN A 63 0.04 13.41 -15.88
CA ASN A 63 -0.74 13.45 -17.13
C ASN A 63 -0.66 12.18 -18.01
N ASP A 64 -1.81 11.80 -18.56
CA ASP A 64 -2.02 10.77 -19.61
C ASP A 64 -2.19 9.30 -19.22
N ILE A 65 -3.20 8.97 -18.41
CA ILE A 65 -3.87 7.65 -18.54
C ILE A 65 -5.14 7.75 -19.40
N SER A 66 -5.72 8.95 -19.59
CA SER A 66 -6.98 9.08 -20.34
C SER A 66 -6.83 9.23 -21.87
N ASN A 67 -5.68 9.63 -22.42
CA ASN A 67 -5.60 9.97 -23.86
C ASN A 67 -4.50 9.27 -24.69
N ASN A 68 -3.59 8.47 -24.11
CA ASN A 68 -2.56 7.75 -24.87
C ASN A 68 -2.21 6.38 -24.26
N LYS A 69 -3.14 5.41 -24.35
CA LYS A 69 -2.85 4.01 -23.98
C LYS A 69 -1.73 3.46 -24.89
N SER A 70 -0.71 2.83 -24.30
CA SER A 70 0.39 2.22 -25.07
C SER A 70 -0.12 1.15 -26.04
N PRO A 71 0.56 0.91 -27.18
CA PRO A 71 0.16 -0.14 -28.13
C PRO A 71 0.04 -1.54 -27.49
N GLU A 72 0.87 -1.82 -26.48
CA GLU A 72 0.85 -3.08 -25.73
C GLU A 72 -0.41 -3.21 -24.88
N LEU A 73 -0.85 -2.13 -24.22
CA LEU A 73 -2.11 -2.12 -23.49
C LEU A 73 -3.30 -2.31 -24.42
N LYS A 74 -3.32 -1.65 -25.58
CA LYS A 74 -4.42 -1.83 -26.57
C LYS A 74 -4.53 -3.28 -27.04
N LYS A 75 -3.41 -3.92 -27.36
CA LYS A 75 -3.38 -5.35 -27.73
C LYS A 75 -3.86 -6.25 -26.59
N LEU A 76 -3.53 -5.90 -25.35
CA LEU A 76 -3.98 -6.64 -24.16
C LEU A 76 -5.49 -6.51 -23.96
N GLU A 77 -6.01 -5.29 -24.05
CA GLU A 77 -7.44 -5.00 -23.99
C GLU A 77 -8.19 -5.78 -25.08
N GLU A 78 -7.73 -5.74 -26.33
CA GLU A 78 -8.28 -6.52 -27.44
C GLU A 78 -8.24 -8.03 -27.17
N LYS A 79 -7.14 -8.58 -26.64
CA LYS A 79 -7.00 -10.01 -26.28
C LYS A 79 -8.05 -10.46 -25.26
N PHE A 80 -8.40 -9.63 -24.28
CA PHE A 80 -9.37 -9.98 -23.24
C PHE A 80 -10.81 -9.69 -23.67
N ILE A 81 -11.05 -8.58 -24.38
CA ILE A 81 -12.37 -8.25 -24.93
C ILE A 81 -12.85 -9.33 -25.90
N THR A 82 -11.98 -9.80 -26.81
CA THR A 82 -12.30 -10.91 -27.72
C THR A 82 -12.63 -12.22 -27.00
N LYS A 83 -12.21 -12.38 -25.73
CA LYS A 83 -12.54 -13.52 -24.86
C LYS A 83 -13.74 -13.25 -23.94
N GLY A 84 -14.50 -12.18 -24.17
CA GLY A 84 -15.68 -11.82 -23.38
C GLY A 84 -15.37 -11.14 -22.05
N PHE A 85 -14.14 -10.67 -21.83
CA PHE A 85 -13.79 -9.91 -20.64
C PHE A 85 -13.93 -8.41 -20.88
N PHE A 86 -14.42 -7.67 -19.89
CA PHE A 86 -14.55 -6.22 -19.91
C PHE A 86 -13.56 -5.60 -18.94
N ILE A 87 -13.05 -4.43 -19.30
CA ILE A 87 -12.16 -3.65 -18.44
C ILE A 87 -13.01 -2.95 -17.40
N LYS A 88 -12.73 -3.21 -16.13
CA LYS A 88 -13.15 -2.34 -15.04
C LYS A 88 -12.01 -1.37 -14.81
N GLU A 89 -12.16 -0.13 -15.29
CA GLU A 89 -11.25 0.95 -14.90
C GLU A 89 -11.32 1.09 -13.38
N THR A 90 -10.16 1.13 -12.75
CA THR A 90 -10.06 1.41 -11.32
C THR A 90 -9.11 2.58 -11.17
N ASP A 91 -9.30 3.38 -10.11
CA ASP A 91 -8.37 4.43 -9.66
C ASP A 91 -6.96 3.88 -9.28
N GLY A 92 -6.69 2.61 -9.55
CA GLY A 92 -5.42 1.94 -9.34
C GLY A 92 -4.56 1.85 -10.60
N LYS A 93 -3.28 1.53 -10.40
CA LYS A 93 -2.31 1.35 -11.50
C LYS A 93 -2.49 0.05 -12.30
N SER A 94 -3.30 -0.89 -11.81
CA SER A 94 -3.51 -2.20 -12.43
C SER A 94 -4.80 -2.21 -13.25
N LEU A 95 -4.75 -2.87 -14.40
CA LEU A 95 -5.95 -3.13 -15.21
C LEU A 95 -6.67 -4.35 -14.65
N ILE A 96 -7.97 -4.21 -14.41
CA ILE A 96 -8.81 -5.29 -13.92
C ILE A 96 -9.76 -5.70 -15.03
N PHE A 97 -9.72 -6.97 -15.40
CA PHE A 97 -10.60 -7.58 -16.38
C PHE A 97 -11.60 -8.49 -15.67
N VAL A 98 -12.87 -8.38 -16.06
CA VAL A 98 -13.98 -9.15 -15.49
C VAL A 98 -14.73 -9.85 -16.62
N ASN A 99 -15.04 -11.13 -16.45
CA ASN A 99 -15.88 -11.87 -17.40
C ASN A 99 -17.29 -12.05 -16.78
N PRO A 100 -18.38 -11.64 -17.47
CA PRO A 100 -19.74 -11.81 -16.98
C PRO A 100 -20.13 -13.29 -16.75
N ASP A 101 -19.57 -14.21 -17.55
CA ASP A 101 -19.79 -15.65 -17.43
C ASP A 101 -18.99 -16.27 -16.26
N MET A 102 -17.96 -15.57 -15.77
CA MET A 102 -17.17 -15.94 -14.60
C MET A 102 -17.13 -14.80 -13.57
N PRO A 103 -18.28 -14.42 -12.99
CA PRO A 103 -18.40 -13.20 -12.19
C PRO A 103 -17.62 -13.25 -10.86
N LYS A 104 -17.13 -14.44 -10.48
CA LYS A 104 -16.35 -14.69 -9.26
C LYS A 104 -14.84 -14.54 -9.47
N ILE A 105 -14.37 -14.27 -10.69
CA ILE A 105 -12.95 -14.20 -11.01
C ILE A 105 -12.59 -12.80 -11.52
N LEU A 106 -11.48 -12.27 -11.02
CA LEU A 106 -10.83 -11.06 -11.51
C LEU A 106 -9.51 -11.44 -12.15
N ILE A 107 -9.21 -10.86 -13.32
CA ILE A 107 -7.86 -10.94 -13.90
C ILE A 107 -7.23 -9.57 -13.75
N LYS A 108 -6.10 -9.51 -13.04
CA LYS A 108 -5.36 -8.28 -12.81
C LYS A 108 -4.08 -8.29 -13.62
N HIS A 109 -3.96 -7.34 -14.53
CA HIS A 109 -2.70 -7.06 -15.19
C HIS A 109 -2.01 -5.90 -14.48
N PRO A 110 -0.71 -6.01 -14.16
CA PRO A 110 0.05 -4.97 -13.50
C PRO A 110 0.01 -3.62 -14.24
N GLY A 111 -0.13 -3.63 -15.57
CA GLY A 111 -0.10 -2.44 -16.42
C GLY A 111 1.34 -1.99 -16.72
N VAL A 112 1.50 -0.93 -17.51
CA VAL A 112 2.82 -0.43 -17.98
C VAL A 112 3.64 0.20 -16.84
N CYS A 113 2.98 0.69 -15.79
CA CYS A 113 3.62 1.40 -14.69
C CYS A 113 3.76 0.57 -13.40
N ALA A 114 3.64 -0.76 -13.50
CA ALA A 114 3.76 -1.60 -12.32
C ALA A 114 5.21 -1.76 -11.88
N ARG A 115 5.45 -1.31 -10.65
CA ARG A 115 6.70 -1.58 -9.94
C ARG A 115 6.88 -3.06 -9.54
N TRP A 116 5.81 -3.85 -9.53
CA TRP A 116 5.80 -5.20 -8.96
C TRP A 116 5.16 -6.21 -9.91
N SER A 117 5.85 -7.33 -10.14
CA SER A 117 5.36 -8.43 -10.97
C SER A 117 4.16 -9.15 -10.32
N PRO A 118 3.31 -9.83 -11.11
CA PRO A 118 2.24 -10.68 -10.59
C PRO A 118 2.75 -11.75 -9.63
N LEU A 119 3.90 -12.36 -9.94
CA LEU A 119 4.55 -13.35 -9.08
C LEU A 119 4.95 -12.76 -7.72
N PHE A 120 5.50 -11.56 -7.69
CA PHE A 120 5.83 -10.88 -6.44
C PHE A 120 4.60 -10.64 -5.56
N ARG A 121 3.50 -10.14 -6.18
CA ARG A 121 2.22 -9.90 -5.48
C ARG A 121 1.62 -11.20 -4.95
N HIS A 122 1.62 -12.25 -5.77
CA HIS A 122 1.14 -13.57 -5.38
C HIS A 122 1.90 -14.11 -4.17
N ASN A 123 3.24 -14.08 -4.19
CA ASN A 123 4.05 -14.59 -3.09
C ASN A 123 3.76 -13.86 -1.77
N HIS A 124 3.59 -12.53 -1.81
CA HIS A 124 3.22 -11.75 -0.62
C HIS A 124 1.83 -12.14 -0.09
N GLN A 125 0.83 -12.24 -0.97
CA GLN A 125 -0.50 -12.70 -0.56
C GLN A 125 -0.46 -14.10 0.04
N GLN A 126 0.32 -15.03 -0.52
CA GLN A 126 0.47 -16.38 0.04
C GLN A 126 1.10 -16.37 1.43
N GLN A 127 2.13 -15.55 1.65
CA GLN A 127 2.75 -15.40 2.97
C GLN A 127 1.76 -14.85 4.02
N ILE A 128 0.99 -13.82 3.68
CA ILE A 128 -0.06 -13.28 4.58
C ILE A 128 -1.15 -14.32 4.81
N LYS A 129 -1.56 -15.06 3.77
CA LYS A 129 -2.58 -16.10 3.86
C LYS A 129 -2.14 -17.24 4.79
N GLN A 130 -0.88 -17.67 4.69
CA GLN A 130 -0.29 -18.65 5.61
C GLN A 130 -0.28 -18.13 7.04
N PHE A 131 0.11 -16.88 7.25
CA PHE A 131 0.07 -16.24 8.56
C PHE A 131 -1.35 -16.19 9.13
N ILE A 132 -2.32 -15.71 8.36
CA ILE A 132 -3.74 -15.66 8.72
C ILE A 132 -4.27 -17.03 9.15
N LYS A 133 -3.93 -18.06 8.37
CA LYS A 133 -4.34 -19.44 8.66
C LYS A 133 -3.70 -19.96 9.95
N ARG A 134 -2.41 -19.70 10.17
CA ARG A 134 -1.67 -20.15 11.36
C ARG A 134 -2.22 -19.51 12.64
N GLU A 135 -2.45 -18.20 12.60
CA GLU A 135 -2.96 -17.41 13.72
C GLU A 135 -4.49 -17.47 13.89
N LYS A 136 -5.17 -18.24 13.02
CA LYS A 136 -6.62 -18.51 13.04
C LYS A 136 -7.50 -17.26 12.96
N PHE A 137 -7.09 -16.27 12.17
CA PHE A 137 -7.93 -15.10 11.87
C PHE A 137 -9.17 -15.53 11.07
N LYS A 138 -10.34 -15.03 11.46
CA LYS A 138 -11.65 -15.38 10.87
C LYS A 138 -12.29 -14.24 10.08
N TYR A 139 -11.95 -13.00 10.42
CA TYR A 139 -12.54 -11.78 9.87
C TYR A 139 -11.58 -11.07 8.90
N ILE A 140 -10.32 -11.49 8.85
CA ILE A 140 -9.37 -11.08 7.80
C ILE A 140 -9.32 -12.13 6.71
N VAL A 141 -9.53 -11.71 5.45
CA VAL A 141 -9.57 -12.58 4.29
C VAL A 141 -8.54 -12.12 3.27
N VAL A 142 -7.76 -13.07 2.76
CA VAL A 142 -6.90 -12.87 1.58
C VAL A 142 -7.51 -13.72 0.45
N PRO A 143 -7.92 -13.11 -0.68
CA PRO A 143 -8.51 -13.86 -1.77
C PRO A 143 -7.54 -14.91 -2.30
N GLN A 144 -8.07 -16.00 -2.88
CA GLN A 144 -7.20 -16.95 -3.59
C GLN A 144 -6.63 -16.24 -4.80
N THR A 145 -5.33 -16.44 -5.04
CA THR A 145 -4.70 -15.97 -6.26
C THR A 145 -3.91 -17.06 -6.95
N LYS A 146 -3.82 -16.95 -8.27
CA LYS A 146 -2.97 -17.75 -9.15
C LYS A 146 -2.25 -16.81 -10.11
N VAL A 147 -0.99 -17.12 -10.40
CA VAL A 147 -0.24 -16.44 -11.46
C VAL A 147 -0.39 -17.24 -12.74
N GLU A 148 -0.73 -16.57 -13.82
CA GLU A 148 -0.77 -17.13 -15.16
C GLU A 148 -0.08 -16.15 -16.09
N GLU A 149 1.02 -16.53 -16.73
CA GLU A 149 1.85 -15.62 -17.53
C GLU A 149 2.15 -14.31 -16.75
N ASP A 150 1.72 -13.17 -17.28
CA ASP A 150 1.86 -11.83 -16.70
C ASP A 150 0.60 -11.32 -15.99
N TYR A 151 -0.30 -12.24 -15.59
CA TYR A 151 -1.56 -11.91 -14.91
C TYR A 151 -1.62 -12.51 -13.51
N LEU A 152 -2.31 -11.78 -12.63
CA LEU A 152 -2.77 -12.31 -11.36
C LEU A 152 -4.28 -12.60 -11.48
N ILE A 153 -4.64 -13.87 -11.43
CA ILE A 153 -6.03 -14.31 -11.34
C ILE A 153 -6.39 -14.32 -9.87
N GLU A 154 -7.47 -13.63 -9.49
CA GLU A 154 -7.89 -13.46 -8.10
C GLU A 154 -9.39 -13.78 -7.93
N ASP A 155 -9.74 -14.46 -6.83
CA ASP A 155 -11.13 -14.64 -6.44
C ASP A 155 -11.75 -13.28 -6.07
N LYS A 156 -12.87 -12.95 -6.72
CA LYS A 156 -13.64 -11.75 -6.41
C LYS A 156 -14.29 -11.91 -5.04
N LEU A 157 -13.93 -11.04 -4.10
CA LEU A 157 -14.64 -10.92 -2.82
C LEU A 157 -16.08 -10.42 -3.04
N PRO A 158 -17.05 -10.83 -2.20
CA PRO A 158 -18.46 -10.49 -2.35
C PRO A 158 -18.75 -9.05 -1.91
N VAL A 159 -18.11 -8.09 -2.59
CA VAL A 159 -18.16 -6.68 -2.23
C VAL A 159 -19.01 -5.92 -3.23
N ASN A 160 -19.93 -5.12 -2.71
CA ASN A 160 -20.79 -4.23 -3.50
C ASN A 160 -20.31 -2.77 -3.45
N ALA A 161 -19.47 -2.42 -2.45
CA ALA A 161 -18.90 -1.10 -2.25
C ALA A 161 -17.46 -1.05 -2.79
N PHE A 162 -17.18 -0.32 -3.86
CA PHE A 162 -15.84 -0.26 -4.45
C PHE A 162 -15.18 1.09 -4.28
N ASP A 163 -15.96 2.16 -4.14
CA ASP A 163 -15.40 3.48 -3.88
C ASP A 163 -15.23 3.73 -2.37
N ILE A 164 -14.41 4.72 -2.04
CA ILE A 164 -14.12 5.08 -0.65
C ILE A 164 -15.35 5.57 0.12
N ARG A 165 -16.33 6.20 -0.54
CA ARG A 165 -17.55 6.71 0.10
C ARG A 165 -18.44 5.56 0.52
N GLU A 166 -18.70 4.63 -0.39
CA GLU A 166 -19.48 3.41 -0.15
C GLU A 166 -18.86 2.58 0.96
N GLN A 167 -17.53 2.49 1.02
CA GLN A 167 -16.79 1.79 2.06
C GLN A 167 -16.94 2.47 3.44
N ILE A 168 -16.86 3.80 3.47
CA ILE A 168 -17.12 4.58 4.69
C ILE A 168 -18.57 4.41 5.13
N GLU A 169 -19.53 4.51 4.22
CA GLU A 169 -20.95 4.34 4.51
C GLU A 169 -21.29 2.93 5.01
N LEU A 170 -20.69 1.90 4.40
CA LEU A 170 -20.84 0.51 4.85
C LEU A 170 -20.38 0.38 6.30
N TYR A 171 -19.22 0.92 6.62
CA TYR A 171 -18.68 0.88 7.97
C TYR A 171 -19.57 1.65 8.97
N THR A 172 -19.99 2.88 8.65
CA THR A 172 -20.76 3.71 9.57
C THR A 172 -22.18 3.21 9.79
N LYS A 173 -22.80 2.54 8.79
CA LYS A 173 -24.12 1.91 8.92
C LYS A 173 -24.09 0.60 9.72
N HIS A 174 -22.94 -0.07 9.78
CA HIS A 174 -22.80 -1.41 10.34
C HIS A 174 -21.66 -1.51 11.37
N ILE A 175 -21.48 -0.47 12.18
CA ILE A 175 -20.34 -0.35 13.12
C ILE A 175 -20.16 -1.62 13.95
N ASP A 176 -21.23 -2.11 14.59
CA ASP A 176 -21.18 -3.27 15.48
C ASP A 176 -20.75 -4.55 14.74
N ASN A 177 -21.11 -4.70 13.46
CA ASN A 177 -20.74 -5.86 12.65
C ASN A 177 -19.21 -5.93 12.43
N PHE A 178 -18.49 -4.81 12.52
CA PHE A 178 -17.04 -4.72 12.31
C PHE A 178 -16.20 -4.85 13.58
N THR A 179 -16.80 -5.02 14.76
CA THR A 179 -16.04 -5.08 16.03
C THR A 179 -14.97 -6.18 16.02
N ALA A 180 -15.34 -7.42 15.69
CA ALA A 180 -14.40 -8.53 15.67
C ALA A 180 -13.34 -8.39 14.56
N ALA A 181 -13.71 -7.80 13.42
CA ALA A 181 -12.78 -7.49 12.33
C ALA A 181 -11.75 -6.43 12.73
N ALA A 182 -12.16 -5.38 13.45
CA ALA A 182 -11.27 -4.33 13.95
C ALA A 182 -10.27 -4.87 14.98
N GLU A 183 -10.71 -5.77 15.87
CA GLU A 183 -9.82 -6.45 16.82
C GLU A 183 -8.78 -7.32 16.13
N GLU A 184 -9.22 -8.15 15.18
CA GLU A 184 -8.34 -9.00 14.38
C GLU A 184 -7.37 -8.17 13.53
N PHE A 185 -7.84 -7.10 12.89
CA PHE A 185 -6.99 -6.22 12.11
C PHE A 185 -5.94 -5.52 12.97
N THR A 186 -6.32 -5.12 14.19
CA THR A 186 -5.38 -4.56 15.16
C THR A 186 -4.29 -5.57 15.49
N ARG A 187 -4.66 -6.79 15.87
CA ARG A 187 -3.72 -7.89 16.13
C ARG A 187 -2.79 -8.16 14.94
N LEU A 188 -3.33 -8.15 13.73
CA LEU A 188 -2.53 -8.31 12.52
C LEU A 188 -1.51 -7.18 12.39
N LEU A 189 -1.90 -5.92 12.61
CA LEU A 189 -1.01 -4.76 12.58
C LEU A 189 0.00 -4.73 13.73
N LEU A 190 -0.22 -5.48 14.82
CA LEU A 190 0.80 -5.68 15.85
C LEU A 190 2.00 -6.40 15.28
N ILE A 191 1.79 -7.37 14.40
CA ILE A 191 2.83 -8.31 13.96
C ILE A 191 3.31 -7.97 12.55
N VAL A 192 2.41 -7.55 11.67
CA VAL A 192 2.67 -7.30 10.26
C VAL A 192 2.67 -5.81 9.97
N SER A 193 3.78 -5.31 9.42
CA SER A 193 3.84 -3.94 8.91
C SER A 193 3.36 -3.88 7.48
N PHE A 194 2.35 -3.03 7.25
CA PHE A 194 1.90 -2.73 5.91
C PHE A 194 2.41 -1.40 5.36
N THR A 195 2.86 -1.30 4.11
CA THR A 195 3.34 -0.01 3.59
C THR A 195 2.29 0.76 2.80
N ASP A 196 1.18 0.11 2.43
CA ASP A 196 0.24 0.58 1.43
C ASP A 196 -1.24 0.57 1.87
N LEU A 197 -1.51 0.38 3.17
CA LEU A 197 -2.87 0.46 3.71
C LEU A 197 -3.37 1.90 3.91
N LEU A 198 -2.48 2.89 3.85
CA LEU A 198 -2.83 4.29 3.96
C LEU A 198 -2.44 5.03 2.68
N GLY A 199 -3.34 5.90 2.23
CA GLY A 199 -3.15 6.79 1.09
C GLY A 199 -2.50 8.11 1.52
N GLY A 200 -2.38 9.02 0.57
CA GLY A 200 -1.94 10.39 0.86
C GLY A 200 -2.90 11.15 1.78
N TYR A 201 -2.50 12.36 2.14
CA TYR A 201 -3.34 13.31 2.86
C TYR A 201 -4.22 14.06 1.86
N TRP A 202 -5.52 14.17 2.11
CA TRP A 202 -6.32 15.17 1.43
C TRP A 202 -6.15 16.48 2.18
N SER A 203 -5.11 17.23 1.84
CA SER A 203 -4.75 18.48 2.53
C SER A 203 -5.90 19.49 2.64
N SER A 204 -6.85 19.45 1.70
CA SER A 204 -8.07 20.27 1.69
C SER A 204 -9.14 19.81 2.70
N LEU A 205 -9.17 18.54 3.10
CA LEU A 205 -10.21 17.97 3.97
C LEU A 205 -9.69 17.51 5.34
N SER A 206 -8.46 16.99 5.43
CA SER A 206 -7.89 16.48 6.67
C SER A 206 -6.37 16.31 6.59
N SER A 207 -5.68 16.62 7.70
CA SER A 207 -4.27 16.26 7.91
C SER A 207 -4.07 14.77 8.27
N THR A 208 -5.11 13.96 8.14
CA THR A 208 -5.08 12.53 8.47
C THR A 208 -4.94 11.72 7.20
N ALA A 209 -4.09 10.70 7.25
CA ALA A 209 -3.98 9.75 6.16
C ALA A 209 -5.31 9.02 5.96
N ILE A 210 -5.58 8.64 4.70
CA ILE A 210 -6.86 8.04 4.33
C ILE A 210 -6.73 6.52 4.23
N PRO A 211 -7.70 5.73 4.72
CA PRO A 211 -7.72 4.30 4.48
C PRO A 211 -7.71 3.96 2.99
N ARG A 212 -6.82 3.06 2.57
CA ARG A 212 -6.81 2.49 1.21
C ARG A 212 -7.76 1.29 1.17
N TYR A 213 -9.04 1.55 0.98
CA TYR A 213 -10.05 0.49 0.87
C TYR A 213 -9.92 -0.35 -0.41
N ASP A 214 -9.15 0.09 -1.39
CA ASP A 214 -8.71 -0.73 -2.52
C ASP A 214 -7.68 -1.81 -2.12
N ASN A 215 -7.02 -1.64 -0.97
CA ASN A 215 -6.06 -2.58 -0.41
C ASN A 215 -6.56 -3.33 0.84
N ALA A 216 -7.41 -2.70 1.66
CA ALA A 216 -8.08 -3.31 2.81
C ALA A 216 -9.59 -3.04 2.72
N LEU A 217 -10.25 -3.85 1.91
CA LEU A 217 -11.64 -3.70 1.49
C LEU A 217 -12.60 -4.21 2.57
N LEU A 218 -13.61 -3.45 2.93
CA LEU A 218 -14.64 -3.87 3.90
C LEU A 218 -15.82 -4.50 3.18
N TYR A 219 -16.39 -5.55 3.77
CA TYR A 219 -17.63 -6.17 3.29
C TYR A 219 -18.34 -6.93 4.42
N LEU A 220 -19.61 -7.26 4.18
CA LEU A 220 -20.40 -8.11 5.07
C LEU A 220 -20.49 -9.52 4.51
N ASP A 221 -20.28 -10.51 5.37
CA ASP A 221 -20.43 -11.92 5.06
C ASP A 221 -21.31 -12.56 6.15
N HIS A 222 -22.53 -12.95 5.78
CA HIS A 222 -23.54 -13.48 6.70
C HIS A 222 -23.77 -12.59 7.94
N GLY A 223 -23.76 -11.27 7.75
CA GLY A 223 -23.94 -10.30 8.85
C GLY A 223 -22.68 -10.02 9.66
N TYR A 224 -21.53 -10.60 9.31
CA TYR A 224 -20.26 -10.29 9.95
C TYR A 224 -19.43 -9.36 9.06
N GLY A 225 -18.90 -8.28 9.64
CA GLY A 225 -17.92 -7.43 8.98
C GLY A 225 -16.63 -8.19 8.75
N LYS A 226 -16.07 -8.09 7.55
CA LYS A 226 -14.80 -8.69 7.15
C LYS A 226 -13.92 -7.69 6.42
N ILE A 227 -12.62 -7.94 6.45
CA ILE A 227 -11.59 -7.13 5.80
C ILE A 227 -10.88 -8.01 4.78
N GLY A 228 -11.06 -7.67 3.50
CA GLY A 228 -10.35 -8.25 2.37
C GLY A 228 -9.01 -7.55 2.17
N LEU A 229 -7.90 -8.25 2.40
CA LEU A 229 -6.57 -7.74 2.10
C LEU A 229 -6.21 -8.07 0.65
N ILE A 230 -6.23 -7.03 -0.18
CA ILE A 230 -6.05 -7.11 -1.63
C ILE A 230 -4.80 -6.32 -2.00
N ASP A 231 -3.99 -6.86 -2.91
CA ASP A 231 -2.85 -6.15 -3.51
C ASP A 231 -1.87 -5.50 -2.53
N VAL A 232 -1.79 -6.05 -1.31
CA VAL A 232 -0.95 -5.60 -0.20
C VAL A 232 0.53 -5.89 -0.50
N LYS A 233 1.38 -4.88 -0.33
CA LYS A 233 2.76 -4.87 -0.87
C LYS A 233 3.85 -5.19 0.14
N SER A 234 3.52 -5.73 1.30
CA SER A 234 4.44 -5.70 2.45
C SER A 234 4.37 -6.96 3.30
N LEU A 235 5.55 -7.53 3.58
CA LEU A 235 5.76 -8.51 4.63
C LEU A 235 7.01 -8.13 5.42
N TYR A 236 6.89 -7.14 6.29
CA TYR A 236 7.78 -7.13 7.44
C TYR A 236 6.97 -7.68 8.62
N ILE A 237 7.25 -8.94 8.96
CA ILE A 237 6.70 -9.62 10.13
C ILE A 237 7.71 -9.37 11.24
N ASN A 238 7.31 -8.57 12.23
CA ASN A 238 8.14 -8.29 13.39
C ASN A 238 8.19 -9.51 14.30
N SER A 239 9.33 -9.72 14.94
CA SER A 239 9.43 -10.58 16.12
C SER A 239 8.78 -9.90 17.33
N GLU A 240 8.28 -10.66 18.30
CA GLU A 240 7.65 -10.10 19.51
C GLU A 240 8.59 -9.17 20.30
N SER A 241 9.89 -9.44 20.28
CA SER A 241 10.92 -8.59 20.89
C SER A 241 11.02 -7.19 20.26
N GLU A 242 10.51 -7.01 19.04
CA GLU A 242 10.49 -5.74 18.32
C GLU A 242 9.17 -4.99 18.49
N LEU A 243 8.29 -5.39 19.43
CA LEU A 243 6.91 -4.88 19.59
C LEU A 243 6.67 -4.01 20.84
N SER A 244 7.63 -3.15 21.21
CA SER A 244 7.46 -2.19 22.31
C SER A 244 7.42 -0.74 21.84
N CYS A 245 6.37 -0.01 22.24
CA CYS A 245 6.20 1.42 21.99
C CYS A 245 7.04 2.30 22.92
N GLU A 246 7.67 1.72 23.95
CA GLU A 246 8.54 2.45 24.88
C GLU A 246 9.78 3.00 24.17
N ASN A 247 10.24 2.34 23.10
CA ASN A 247 11.46 2.69 22.38
C ASN A 247 11.27 2.97 20.88
N ASN A 248 10.05 2.86 20.33
CA ASN A 248 9.84 2.95 18.88
C ASN A 248 8.50 3.60 18.50
N GLU A 249 8.53 4.89 18.18
CA GLU A 249 7.35 5.65 17.72
C GLU A 249 6.79 5.10 16.39
N GLN A 250 7.59 4.41 15.57
CA GLN A 250 7.10 3.83 14.30
C GLN A 250 6.10 2.70 14.55
N ILE A 251 6.24 1.96 15.65
CA ILE A 251 5.28 0.92 16.07
C ILE A 251 3.95 1.57 16.44
N PHE A 252 4.01 2.69 17.15
CA PHE A 252 2.83 3.45 17.52
C PHE A 252 2.08 3.99 16.28
N GLU A 253 2.80 4.57 15.32
CA GLU A 253 2.21 5.03 14.06
C GLU A 253 1.60 3.89 13.23
N ARG A 254 2.17 2.70 13.28
CA ARG A 254 1.58 1.51 12.66
C ARG A 254 0.25 1.15 13.30
N TRP A 255 0.17 1.14 14.63
CA TRP A 255 -1.07 0.80 15.33
C TRP A 255 -2.15 1.87 15.14
N LYS A 256 -1.78 3.14 14.90
CA LYS A 256 -2.73 4.20 14.48
C LYS A 256 -3.53 3.87 13.23
N ARG A 257 -3.03 2.99 12.36
CA ARG A 257 -3.78 2.54 11.18
C ARG A 257 -5.09 1.87 11.55
N ALA A 258 -5.12 1.08 12.63
CA ALA A 258 -6.37 0.47 13.10
C ALA A 258 -7.42 1.55 13.44
N VAL A 259 -7.00 2.65 14.05
CA VAL A 259 -7.90 3.78 14.39
C VAL A 259 -8.33 4.57 13.17
N ILE A 260 -7.47 4.66 12.15
CA ILE A 260 -7.80 5.31 10.88
C ILE A 260 -8.89 4.54 10.14
N PHE A 261 -8.81 3.21 10.11
CA PHE A 261 -9.86 2.36 9.52
C PHE A 261 -11.11 2.27 10.40
N PHE A 262 -10.94 2.14 11.73
CA PHE A 262 -12.03 1.81 12.66
C PHE A 262 -12.13 2.79 13.85
N PRO A 263 -12.41 4.09 13.61
CA PRO A 263 -12.35 5.10 14.68
C PRO A 263 -13.42 4.94 15.79
N TYR A 264 -14.55 4.30 15.50
CA TYR A 264 -15.57 3.98 16.51
C TYR A 264 -15.13 2.85 17.46
N HIS A 265 -14.17 2.01 17.06
CA HIS A 265 -13.69 0.84 17.80
C HIS A 265 -12.44 1.12 18.66
N LEU A 266 -12.17 2.39 19.00
CA LEU A 266 -10.94 2.77 19.69
C LEU A 266 -10.68 1.96 20.98
N ASN A 267 -11.72 1.67 21.76
CA ASN A 267 -11.58 0.94 23.01
C ASN A 267 -11.12 -0.50 22.76
N GLN A 268 -11.73 -1.16 21.76
CA GLN A 268 -11.36 -2.52 21.36
C GLN A 268 -9.93 -2.55 20.80
N ILE A 269 -9.55 -1.56 19.99
CA ILE A 269 -8.19 -1.41 19.46
C ILE A 269 -7.17 -1.29 20.61
N ILE A 270 -7.40 -0.37 21.55
CA ILE A 270 -6.51 -0.17 22.71
C ILE A 270 -6.41 -1.46 23.52
N ALA A 271 -7.54 -2.14 23.79
CA ALA A 271 -7.56 -3.38 24.54
C ALA A 271 -6.75 -4.51 23.87
N GLN A 272 -6.74 -4.59 22.53
CA GLN A 272 -5.89 -5.55 21.82
C GLN A 272 -4.41 -5.19 21.94
N ILE A 273 -4.06 -3.90 21.86
CA ILE A 273 -2.67 -3.45 21.95
C ILE A 273 -2.12 -3.61 23.38
N GLU A 274 -2.92 -3.30 24.40
CA GLU A 274 -2.52 -3.37 25.81
C GLU A 274 -2.10 -4.78 26.24
N ARG A 275 -2.64 -5.81 25.60
CA ARG A 275 -2.22 -7.22 25.80
C ARG A 275 -0.75 -7.45 25.44
N PHE A 276 -0.18 -6.63 24.56
CA PHE A 276 1.20 -6.70 24.10
C PHE A 276 2.07 -5.60 24.73
N ASP A 277 1.52 -4.41 24.91
CA ASP A 277 2.24 -3.27 25.48
C ASP A 277 1.38 -2.48 26.47
N LYS A 278 1.64 -2.71 27.76
CA LYS A 278 0.96 -2.03 28.87
C LYS A 278 1.25 -0.53 28.92
N ASN A 279 2.34 -0.06 28.31
CA ASN A 279 2.68 1.37 28.28
C ASN A 279 1.81 2.14 27.28
N ILE A 280 1.01 1.47 26.46
CA ILE A 280 0.21 2.14 25.42
C ILE A 280 -0.78 3.16 25.98
N LEU A 281 -1.23 2.97 27.23
CA LEU A 281 -2.13 3.91 27.92
C LEU A 281 -1.49 5.28 28.13
N LYS A 282 -0.16 5.38 28.23
CA LYS A 282 0.55 6.67 28.28
C LYS A 282 0.32 7.52 27.02
N LYS A 283 -0.11 6.89 25.92
CA LYS A 283 -0.40 7.54 24.63
C LYS A 283 -1.90 7.79 24.39
N GLU A 284 -2.77 7.56 25.38
CA GLU A 284 -4.24 7.71 25.25
C GLU A 284 -4.68 9.06 24.65
N LYS A 285 -4.04 10.16 25.06
CA LYS A 285 -4.34 11.49 24.50
C LYS A 285 -4.12 11.54 22.99
N SER A 286 -3.04 10.93 22.50
CA SER A 286 -2.70 10.86 21.07
C SER A 286 -3.73 10.02 20.31
N TRP A 287 -4.14 8.88 20.88
CA TRP A 287 -5.22 8.04 20.35
C TRP A 287 -6.55 8.77 20.18
N LYS A 288 -6.97 9.52 21.22
CA LYS A 288 -8.20 10.32 21.19
C LYS A 288 -8.13 11.41 20.13
N ILE A 289 -6.96 12.04 19.91
CA ILE A 289 -6.77 13.02 18.85
C ILE A 289 -6.91 12.35 17.48
N SER A 290 -6.23 11.23 17.24
CA SER A 290 -6.35 10.47 15.98
C SER A 290 -7.80 10.08 15.69
N LYS A 291 -8.51 9.53 16.69
CA LYS A 291 -9.95 9.22 16.57
C LYS A 291 -10.76 10.44 16.15
N LYS A 292 -10.59 11.58 16.84
CA LYS A 292 -11.33 12.82 16.52
C LYS A 292 -11.11 13.27 15.08
N LYS A 293 -9.86 13.26 14.62
CA LYS A 293 -9.52 13.65 13.25
C LYS A 293 -10.12 12.69 12.21
N CYS A 294 -10.09 11.39 12.47
CA CYS A 294 -10.69 10.38 11.59
C CYS A 294 -12.22 10.53 11.53
N LEU A 295 -12.87 10.70 12.68
CA LEU A 295 -14.33 10.93 12.74
C LEU A 295 -14.74 12.20 11.98
N PHE A 296 -13.97 13.30 12.14
CA PHE A 296 -14.22 14.51 11.38
C PHE A 296 -14.12 14.27 9.87
N PHE A 297 -13.11 13.52 9.41
CA PHE A 297 -12.98 13.13 8.01
C PHE A 297 -14.18 12.30 7.54
N LEU A 298 -14.58 11.26 8.29
CA LEU A 298 -15.72 10.41 7.92
C LEU A 298 -17.02 11.24 7.77
N ILE A 299 -17.28 12.15 8.71
CA ILE A 299 -18.46 13.03 8.67
C ILE A 299 -18.39 13.93 7.44
N LYS A 300 -17.26 14.61 7.21
CA LYS A 300 -17.09 15.52 6.07
C LYS A 300 -17.21 14.83 4.71
N PHE A 301 -16.75 13.59 4.62
CA PHE A 301 -16.83 12.82 3.39
C PHE A 301 -18.26 12.30 3.10
N MET A 302 -19.08 12.19 4.14
CA MET A 302 -20.49 11.77 4.05
C MET A 302 -21.46 12.93 3.85
N GLU A 303 -21.08 14.17 4.17
CA GLU A 303 -21.89 15.37 3.86
C GLU A 303 -22.16 15.40 2.34
N PRO A 304 -23.41 15.67 1.89
CA PRO A 304 -23.66 15.91 0.49
C PRO A 304 -22.77 17.07 0.03
N MET A 305 -22.00 16.91 -1.04
CA MET A 305 -21.32 18.02 -1.70
C MET A 305 -22.36 18.91 -2.39
N HIS A 306 -23.23 19.56 -1.61
CA HIS A 306 -23.85 20.80 -2.04
C HIS A 306 -22.73 21.84 -2.05
N ASP A 307 -22.46 22.41 -3.23
CA ASP A 307 -21.62 23.61 -3.46
C ASP A 307 -20.12 23.45 -3.76
N PHE A 308 -19.71 22.44 -4.53
CA PHE A 308 -18.38 22.48 -5.21
C PHE A 308 -18.40 22.43 -6.74
N TYR A 309 -19.56 22.21 -7.38
CA TYR A 309 -19.68 22.19 -8.85
C TYR A 309 -20.30 23.46 -9.45
N THR A 310 -20.67 24.47 -8.66
CA THR A 310 -21.27 25.72 -9.17
C THR A 310 -20.28 26.82 -9.53
N THR A 311 -18.97 26.58 -9.46
CA THR A 311 -17.95 27.61 -9.81
C THR A 311 -16.93 27.22 -10.87
N ILE A 312 -17.14 26.10 -11.59
CA ILE A 312 -16.31 25.75 -12.77
C ILE A 312 -17.17 25.22 -13.92
N THR A 313 -18.26 25.91 -14.26
CA THR A 313 -18.84 25.84 -15.61
C THR A 313 -19.51 27.17 -15.94
N SER A 314 -18.73 28.14 -16.42
CA SER A 314 -19.23 29.13 -17.39
C SER A 314 -18.05 29.83 -18.09
N PRO A 315 -17.54 29.30 -19.21
CA PRO A 315 -17.19 30.17 -20.31
C PRO A 315 -18.50 30.58 -20.99
N GLN A 316 -18.86 31.86 -20.82
CA GLN A 316 -19.85 32.51 -21.66
C GLN A 316 -19.43 32.34 -23.12
N ILE A 317 -20.04 31.41 -23.85
CA ILE A 317 -20.15 31.51 -25.30
C ILE A 317 -21.23 32.56 -25.55
N MET A 318 -20.80 33.82 -25.57
CA MET A 318 -21.58 34.90 -26.13
C MET A 318 -21.47 34.78 -27.66
N LEU A 319 -22.48 34.14 -28.25
CA LEU A 319 -22.75 34.22 -29.69
C LEU A 319 -22.92 35.70 -30.06
N MET A 320 -21.95 36.24 -30.77
CA MET A 320 -22.16 37.42 -31.61
C MET A 320 -22.55 36.95 -33.01
N CYS A 321 -23.58 37.62 -33.54
CA CYS A 321 -24.06 37.55 -34.92
C CYS A 321 -22.96 37.91 -35.93
#